data_AF-A0A9E4ZZG8-F1
#
_entry.id   AF-A0A9E4ZZG8-F1
#
_cell.length_a   1.000
_cell.length_b   1.000
_cell.length_c   1.000
_cell.angle_alpha   90.00
_cell.angle_beta   90.00
_cell.angle_gamma   90.00
#
_symmetry.space_group_name_H-M   'P 1'
#
loop_
_entity.id
_entity.type
_entity.pdbx_description
1 polymer ?
#
loop_
_entity_poly.entity_id
_entity_poly.type
_entity_poly.pdbx_seq_one_letter_code
_entity_poly.pdbx_strand_id
1 'polypeptide(L)' 'MDEIIDREVSSKFLDDAYKCKPANLGFLLQKIEYEIQNRDHADSILLRAKTVVTSKIALINSK' A
#
# COMPACT_ATOMS: atom_id res chain seq x y z
N MET A 1 -9.22 20.93 -3.40
CA MET A 1 -10.30 20.04 -3.92
C MET A 1 -9.81 18.59 -3.86
N ASP A 2 -8.90 18.26 -2.93
CA ASP A 2 -7.89 17.21 -3.12
C ASP A 2 -8.02 16.03 -2.14
N GLU A 3 -8.62 16.21 -0.96
CA GLU A 3 -8.73 15.15 0.05
C GLU A 3 -9.59 13.94 -0.36
N ILE A 4 -10.62 14.16 -1.20
CA ILE A 4 -11.52 13.08 -1.65
C ILE A 4 -10.78 12.16 -2.63
N ILE A 5 -10.02 12.74 -3.56
CA ILE A 5 -9.23 12.00 -4.55
C ILE A 5 -8.12 11.24 -3.83
N ASP A 6 -7.45 11.89 -2.89
CA ASP A 6 -6.41 11.30 -2.07
C ASP A 6 -6.90 10.08 -1.30
N ARG A 7 -8.10 10.16 -0.71
CA ARG A 7 -8.70 9.04 0.03
C ARG A 7 -9.09 7.88 -0.88
N GLU A 8 -9.57 8.16 -2.08
CA GLU A 8 -9.95 7.14 -3.07
C GLU A 8 -8.71 6.38 -3.57
N VAL A 9 -7.64 7.09 -3.89
CA VAL A 9 -6.34 6.51 -4.25
C VAL A 9 -5.81 5.61 -3.13
N SER A 10 -5.83 6.08 -1.89
CA SER A 10 -5.33 5.29 -0.75
C SER A 10 -6.19 4.06 -0.49
N SER A 11 -7.51 4.19 -0.62
CA SER A 11 -8.44 3.05 -0.49
C SER A 11 -8.17 1.98 -1.55
N LYS A 12 -7.86 2.39 -2.78
CA LYS A 12 -7.45 1.46 -3.85
C LYS A 12 -6.18 0.69 -3.51
N PHE A 13 -5.16 1.36 -2.95
CA PHE A 13 -3.94 0.69 -2.50
C PHE A 13 -4.20 -0.33 -1.39
N LEU A 14 -5.10 -0.02 -0.47
CA LEU A 14 -5.48 -0.95 0.59
C LEU A 14 -6.21 -2.18 0.04
N ASP A 15 -7.12 -1.98 -0.89
CA ASP A 15 -7.82 -3.05 -1.59
C ASP A 15 -6.86 -3.95 -2.37
N ASP A 16 -5.93 -3.34 -3.10
CA ASP A 16 -4.88 -4.05 -3.81
C ASP A 16 -4.00 -4.82 -2.83
N ALA A 17 -3.62 -4.25 -1.68
CA ALA A 17 -2.82 -4.92 -0.67
C ALA A 17 -3.46 -6.23 -0.16
N TYR A 18 -4.80 -6.25 -0.01
CA TYR A 18 -5.51 -7.46 0.40
C TYR A 18 -5.61 -8.50 -0.72
N LYS A 19 -5.83 -8.08 -1.97
CA LYS A 19 -6.10 -8.95 -3.14
C LYS A 19 -4.84 -9.31 -3.95
N CYS A 20 -3.71 -8.65 -3.71
CA CYS A 20 -2.50 -8.79 -4.52
C CYS A 20 -1.92 -10.21 -4.46
N LYS A 21 -1.55 -10.72 -5.64
CA LYS A 21 -0.88 -12.03 -5.80
C LYS A 21 0.56 -11.95 -5.29
N PRO A 22 1.13 -13.03 -4.71
CA PRO A 22 2.49 -13.07 -4.19
C PRO A 22 3.56 -12.47 -5.11
N ALA A 23 3.53 -12.83 -6.40
CA ALA A 23 4.49 -12.37 -7.40
C ALA A 23 4.52 -10.84 -7.60
N ASN A 24 3.43 -10.14 -7.25
CA ASN A 24 3.28 -8.70 -7.47
C ASN A 24 3.44 -7.89 -6.18
N LEU A 25 3.64 -8.53 -5.02
CA LEU A 25 3.71 -7.84 -3.73
C LEU A 25 4.87 -6.84 -3.66
N GLY A 26 6.04 -7.20 -4.20
CA GLY A 26 7.20 -6.28 -4.21
C GLY A 26 6.95 -5.02 -5.03
N PHE A 27 6.32 -5.17 -6.21
CA PHE A 27 5.95 -4.03 -7.05
C PHE A 27 4.87 -3.15 -6.40
N LEU A 28 3.87 -3.77 -5.75
CA LEU A 28 2.84 -3.03 -5.02
C LEU A 28 3.43 -2.26 -3.83
N LEU A 29 4.38 -2.86 -3.10
CA LEU A 29 5.06 -2.20 -1.99
C LEU A 29 5.77 -0.93 -2.46
N GLN A 30 6.54 -1.00 -3.56
CA GLN A 30 7.24 0.16 -4.12
C GLN A 30 6.28 1.30 -4.48
N LYS A 31 5.12 0.98 -5.07
CA LYS A 31 4.10 2.00 -5.39
C LYS A 31 3.55 2.68 -4.13
N ILE A 32 3.21 1.89 -3.11
CA ILE A 32 2.70 2.44 -1.84
C ILE A 32 3.76 3.34 -1.19
N GLU A 33 5.02 2.94 -1.20
CA GLU A 33 6.11 3.75 -0.65
C GLU A 33 6.34 5.04 -1.42
N TYR A 34 6.28 4.99 -2.74
CA TYR A 34 6.33 6.18 -3.58
C TYR A 34 5.19 7.15 -3.24
N GLU A 35 3.95 6.68 -3.14
CA GLU A 35 2.81 7.53 -2.80
C GLU A 35 2.92 8.14 -1.41
N ILE A 36 3.41 7.39 -0.42
CA ILE A 36 3.67 7.92 0.92
C ILE A 36 4.73 9.03 0.88
N GLN A 37 5.79 8.88 0.07
CA GLN A 37 6.87 9.86 -0.04
C GLN A 37 6.44 11.15 -0.74
N ASN A 38 5.48 11.08 -1.66
CA ASN A 38 5.02 12.24 -2.43
C ASN A 38 3.87 12.99 -1.75
N ARG A 39 3.39 12.52 -0.59
CA ARG A 39 2.34 13.22 0.17
C ARG A 39 2.94 14.09 1.26
N ASP A 40 2.44 15.33 1.32
CA ASP A 40 2.79 16.29 2.36
C ASP A 40 2.16 15.97 3.73
N HIS A 41 1.27 14.98 3.79
CA HIS A 41 0.56 14.56 5.00
C HIS A 41 0.61 13.05 5.20
N ALA A 42 0.54 12.64 6.47
CA ALA A 42 0.49 11.22 6.82
C ALA A 42 -0.88 10.62 6.46
N ASP A 43 -0.88 9.66 5.53
CA ASP A 43 -2.07 8.90 5.17
C ASP A 43 -2.10 7.53 5.89
N SER A 44 -2.99 7.42 6.87
CA SER A 44 -3.18 6.18 7.65
C SER A 44 -3.61 4.97 6.81
N ILE A 45 -4.30 5.16 5.69
CA ILE A 45 -4.74 4.10 4.78
C ILE A 45 -3.54 3.58 3.99
N LEU A 46 -2.68 4.47 3.48
CA LEU A 46 -1.44 4.04 2.81
C LEU A 46 -0.49 3.32 3.76
N LEU A 47 -0.35 3.82 5.00
CA LEU A 47 0.45 3.14 6.03
C LEU A 47 -0.09 1.74 6.33
N ARG A 48 -1.42 1.59 6.44
CA ARG A 48 -2.06 0.29 6.62
C ARG A 48 -1.84 -0.64 5.42
N ALA A 49 -1.95 -0.12 4.20
CA ALA A 49 -1.68 -0.89 2.98
C ALA A 49 -0.23 -1.39 2.96
N LYS A 50 0.73 -0.53 3.31
CA LYS A 50 2.14 -0.88 3.46
C LYS A 50 2.33 -2.01 4.46
N THR A 51 1.74 -1.91 5.65
CA THR A 51 1.82 -2.97 6.67
C THR A 51 1.30 -4.30 6.14
N VAL A 52 0.13 -4.32 5.49
CA VAL A 52 -0.46 -5.56 4.93
C VAL A 52 0.47 -6.20 3.91
N VAL A 53 1.02 -5.42 2.97
CA VAL A 53 1.92 -5.95 1.93
C VAL A 53 3.21 -6.49 2.56
N THR A 54 3.86 -5.73 3.45
CA THR A 54 5.09 -6.16 4.11
C THR A 54 4.88 -7.43 4.95
N SER A 55 3.76 -7.53 5.67
CA SER A 55 3.41 -8.76 6.41
C SER A 55 3.23 -9.96 5.49
N LYS A 56 2.57 -9.79 4.34
CA LYS A 56 2.42 -10.86 3.34
C LYS A 56 3.78 -11.31 2.77
N ILE A 57 4.67 -10.36 2.47
CA ILE A 57 6.03 -10.67 1.99
C ILE A 57 6.80 -11.45 3.06
N ALA A 58 6.77 -10.99 4.32
CA ALA A 58 7.44 -11.68 5.42
C ALA A 58 6.96 -13.13 5.59
N LEU A 59 5.65 -13.37 5.48
CA LEU A 59 5.05 -14.71 5.55
C LEU A 59 5.43 -15.63 4.38
N ILE A 60 5.73 -15.06 3.20
CA ILE A 60 6.21 -15.83 2.06
C ILE A 60 7.67 -16.20 2.25
N ASN A 61 8.49 -15.25 2.72
CA ASN A 61 9.93 -15.46 2.91
C ASN A 61 10.25 -16.31 4.15
N SER A 62 9.30 -16.49 5.06
CA SER A 62 9.43 -17.37 6.22
C SER A 62 9.08 -18.83 5.93
N LYS A 63 8.73 -19.18 4.69
CA LYS A 63 8.47 -20.54 4.24
C LYS A 63 9.67 -21.08 3.47
#